data_AF-A0A7Y0GB91-F1
#
_entry.id   AF-A0A7Y0GB91-F1
#
_cell.length_a   1.000
_cell.length_b   1.000
_cell.length_c   1.000
_cell.angle_alpha   90.00
_cell.angle_beta   90.00
_cell.angle_gamma   90.00
#
_symmetry.space_group_name_H-M   'P 1'
#
loop_
_entity.id
_entity.type
_entity.pdbx_description
1 polymer ?
#
loop_
_entity_poly.entity_id
_entity_poly.type
_entity_poly.pdbx_seq_one_letter_code
_entity_poly.pdbx_strand_id
1 'polypeptide(L)'
;ERLRGALASPAPDDEGVSRALLDGEQDVWLASCGNFYSSPFTSAGTACPTPFWGCLDCRNAVITARKLPAILAFLSFVDDQRAGLSAADWAAKFGHARDRIVQQILPAFGDDVVARARVQVAAEPPTVYLPPEARA
;
A
#
# COMPACT_ATOMS: atom_id res chain seq x y z
N GLU A 1 27.86 17.60 14.69
CA GLU A 1 27.59 16.18 15.02
C GLU A 1 26.17 15.85 15.53
N ARG A 2 25.17 16.75 15.39
CA ARG A 2 23.78 16.52 15.88
C ARG A 2 22.70 16.56 14.78
N LEU A 3 23.06 16.35 13.52
CA LEU A 3 22.12 16.48 12.38
C LEU A 3 22.08 15.26 11.43
N ARG A 4 22.67 14.12 11.82
CA ARG A 4 22.60 12.89 11.02
C ARG A 4 21.59 11.84 11.53
N GLY A 5 20.78 12.19 12.54
CA GLY A 5 19.90 11.24 13.23
C GLY A 5 18.39 11.39 12.99
N ALA A 6 17.94 12.10 11.95
CA ALA A 6 16.52 12.48 11.83
C ALA A 6 15.84 12.14 10.50
N LEU A 7 16.43 11.29 9.65
CA LEU A 7 15.74 10.75 8.47
C LEU A 7 15.80 9.23 8.56
N ALA A 8 14.80 8.66 9.23
CA ALA A 8 14.55 7.22 9.29
C ALA A 8 14.01 6.73 7.94
N SER A 9 14.82 6.85 6.91
CA SER A 9 14.80 5.83 5.87
C SER A 9 16.17 5.21 5.92
N PRO A 10 16.29 3.87 6.08
CA PRO A 10 17.54 3.26 5.69
C PRO A 10 17.84 3.78 4.29
N ALA A 11 19.02 4.38 4.11
CA ALA A 11 19.55 4.45 2.76
C ALA A 11 19.43 3.01 2.23
N PRO A 12 18.79 2.78 1.07
CA PRO A 12 18.72 1.44 0.51
C PRO A 12 20.16 1.03 0.33
N ASP A 13 20.62 0.19 1.25
CA ASP A 13 21.82 -0.56 1.13
C ASP A 13 21.58 -1.54 -0.02
N ASP A 14 22.64 -1.80 -0.76
CA ASP A 14 22.69 -2.62 -1.96
C ASP A 14 22.33 -4.12 -1.71
N GLU A 15 21.67 -4.48 -0.60
CA GLU A 15 21.35 -5.85 -0.21
C GLU A 15 19.99 -5.98 0.50
N GLY A 16 18.91 -6.07 -0.28
CA GLY A 16 17.69 -6.77 0.15
C GLY A 16 16.71 -6.00 1.06
N VAL A 17 15.68 -6.73 1.49
CA VAL A 17 14.59 -6.20 2.33
C VAL A 17 15.05 -6.10 3.78
N SER A 18 15.04 -4.89 4.38
CA SER A 18 15.53 -4.68 5.73
C SER A 18 14.70 -5.39 6.80
N ARG A 19 15.32 -5.77 7.92
CA ARG A 19 14.63 -6.38 9.07
C ARG A 19 13.51 -5.50 9.62
N ALA A 20 13.76 -4.18 9.73
CA ALA A 20 12.73 -3.23 10.16
C ALA A 20 11.49 -3.24 9.25
N LEU A 21 11.67 -3.47 7.95
CA LEU A 21 10.55 -3.63 7.02
C LEU A 21 9.79 -4.93 7.28
N LEU A 22 10.50 -6.05 7.44
CA LEU A 22 9.89 -7.35 7.73
C LEU A 22 9.15 -7.39 9.08
N ASP A 23 9.70 -6.71 10.08
CA ASP A 23 9.11 -6.58 11.43
C ASP A 23 7.90 -5.63 11.43
N GLY A 24 7.68 -4.88 10.35
CA GLY A 24 6.53 -3.98 10.18
C GLY A 24 6.76 -2.55 10.67
N GLU A 25 7.97 -2.21 11.11
CA GLU A 25 8.33 -0.85 11.56
C GLU A 25 8.24 0.18 10.44
N GLN A 26 8.28 -0.26 9.17
CA GLN A 26 8.16 0.59 7.98
C GLN A 26 6.78 0.50 7.33
N ASP A 27 5.81 -0.05 8.04
CA ASP A 27 4.45 -0.17 7.57
C ASP A 27 3.82 1.18 7.26
N VAL A 28 3.31 1.27 6.05
CA VAL A 28 2.26 2.22 5.68
C VAL A 28 0.97 1.43 5.45
N TRP A 29 -0.11 2.08 5.04
CA TRP A 29 -1.42 1.44 4.99
C TRP A 29 -1.47 0.18 4.11
N LEU A 30 -1.15 0.29 2.82
CA LEU A 30 -1.23 -0.83 1.86
C LEU A 30 0.11 -1.52 1.57
N ALA A 31 1.21 -1.04 2.15
CA ALA A 31 2.55 -1.54 1.86
C ALA A 31 3.49 -1.31 3.04
N SER A 32 4.75 -1.68 2.89
CA SER A 32 5.85 -1.20 3.73
C SER A 32 6.75 -0.29 2.88
N CYS A 33 7.23 0.82 3.43
CA CYS A 33 8.05 1.78 2.71
C CYS A 33 9.55 1.44 2.83
N GLY A 34 10.21 1.16 1.71
CA GLY A 34 11.64 0.90 1.69
C GLY A 34 12.50 2.16 1.86
N ASN A 35 12.03 3.32 1.36
CA ASN A 35 12.69 4.61 1.55
C ASN A 35 11.73 5.78 1.28
N PHE A 36 11.40 6.53 2.33
CA PHE A 36 10.47 7.67 2.30
C PHE A 36 11.05 8.90 1.57
N TYR A 37 12.37 9.07 1.56
CA TYR A 37 13.06 10.23 0.95
C TYR A 37 13.60 9.94 -0.47
N SER A 38 13.30 8.77 -1.03
CA SER A 38 13.69 8.36 -2.40
C SER A 38 12.46 8.04 -3.27
N SER A 39 11.32 8.68 -2.96
CA SER A 39 10.08 8.50 -3.71
C SER A 39 10.25 8.94 -5.17
N PRO A 40 9.70 8.19 -6.16
CA PRO A 40 9.77 8.57 -7.56
C PRO A 40 8.86 9.76 -7.90
N PHE A 41 8.02 10.22 -6.96
CA PHE A 41 7.03 11.28 -7.18
C PHE A 41 7.49 12.66 -6.72
N THR A 42 8.74 12.78 -6.25
CA THR A 42 9.34 14.03 -5.79
C THR A 42 10.84 14.03 -6.08
N SER A 43 11.51 15.17 -5.85
CA SER A 43 12.96 15.25 -5.96
C SER A 43 13.64 14.38 -4.90
N ALA A 44 14.78 13.79 -5.24
CA ALA A 44 15.55 12.96 -4.32
C ALA A 44 15.94 13.75 -3.06
N GLY A 45 15.77 13.12 -1.89
CA GLY A 45 15.98 13.76 -0.58
C GLY A 45 14.74 14.47 -0.03
N THR A 46 13.67 14.62 -0.82
CA THR A 46 12.40 15.20 -0.36
C THR A 46 11.49 14.11 0.20
N ALA A 47 10.78 14.44 1.28
CA ALA A 47 9.75 13.58 1.87
C ALA A 47 8.69 13.18 0.82
N CYS A 48 8.25 11.93 0.85
CA CYS A 48 7.26 11.43 -0.09
C CYS A 48 5.93 12.22 0.04
N PRO A 49 5.41 12.81 -1.06
CA PRO A 49 4.17 13.56 -1.03
C PRO A 49 2.94 12.69 -1.34
N THR A 50 3.13 11.40 -1.63
CA THR A 50 2.06 10.57 -2.20
C THR A 50 0.89 10.41 -1.23
N PRO A 51 -0.35 10.50 -1.74
CA PRO A 51 -1.52 10.17 -0.95
C PRO A 51 -1.58 8.67 -0.62
N PHE A 52 -2.49 8.32 0.29
CA PHE A 52 -2.63 7.04 0.98
C PHE A 52 -2.36 5.77 0.14
N TRP A 53 -2.96 5.63 -1.07
CA TRP A 53 -2.77 4.45 -1.94
C TRP A 53 -1.75 4.64 -3.07
N GLY A 54 -1.09 5.80 -3.17
CA GLY A 54 0.00 6.02 -4.14
C GLY A 54 1.17 5.05 -3.95
N CYS A 55 1.25 4.40 -2.79
CA CYS A 55 2.19 3.32 -2.53
C CYS A 55 2.03 2.12 -3.50
N LEU A 56 0.84 1.88 -4.06
CA LEU A 56 0.61 0.79 -5.02
C LEU A 56 1.43 0.94 -6.31
N ASP A 57 1.82 2.19 -6.62
CA ASP A 57 2.59 2.58 -7.80
C ASP A 57 4.04 2.97 -7.47
N CYS A 58 4.42 2.91 -6.20
CA CYS A 58 5.74 3.33 -5.76
C CYS A 58 6.76 2.19 -5.86
N ARG A 59 7.90 2.41 -6.52
CA ARG A 59 8.99 1.41 -6.58
C ARG A 59 9.61 1.08 -5.20
N ASN A 60 9.42 1.95 -4.21
CA ASN A 60 9.92 1.73 -2.84
C ASN A 60 8.92 0.93 -2.00
N ALA A 61 7.71 0.66 -2.50
CA ALA A 61 6.71 -0.09 -1.76
C ALA A 61 7.01 -1.59 -1.83
N VAL A 62 7.10 -2.21 -0.65
CA VAL A 62 7.23 -3.65 -0.50
C VAL A 62 5.93 -4.20 0.07
N ILE A 63 5.29 -5.09 -0.68
CA ILE A 63 4.04 -5.72 -0.28
C ILE A 63 4.36 -7.10 0.26
N THR A 64 4.24 -7.25 1.57
CA THR A 64 4.41 -8.52 2.28
C THR A 64 3.06 -9.17 2.55
N ALA A 65 3.04 -10.48 2.87
CA ALA A 65 1.79 -11.20 3.14
C ALA A 65 0.96 -10.55 4.26
N ARG A 66 1.61 -9.94 5.27
CA ARG A 66 0.96 -9.19 6.37
C ARG A 66 0.17 -7.96 5.90
N LYS A 67 0.39 -7.48 4.66
CA LYS A 67 -0.38 -6.38 4.05
C LYS A 67 -1.62 -6.83 3.29
N LEU A 68 -1.75 -8.13 3.01
CA LEU A 68 -2.90 -8.65 2.27
C LEU A 68 -4.26 -8.35 2.92
N PRO A 69 -4.43 -8.42 4.26
CA PRO A 69 -5.71 -8.06 4.87
C PRO A 69 -6.15 -6.62 4.57
N ALA A 70 -5.23 -5.66 4.66
CA ALA A 70 -5.52 -4.25 4.35
C ALA A 70 -5.81 -4.04 2.86
N ILE A 71 -5.06 -4.70 1.97
CA ILE A 71 -5.27 -4.64 0.52
C ILE A 71 -6.63 -5.24 0.13
N LEU A 72 -7.01 -6.38 0.72
CA LEU A 72 -8.30 -7.02 0.45
C LEU A 72 -9.48 -6.19 0.97
N ALA A 73 -9.34 -5.58 2.15
CA ALA A 73 -10.35 -4.66 2.66
C ALA A 73 -10.50 -3.40 1.79
N PHE A 74 -9.39 -2.84 1.32
CA PHE A 74 -9.43 -1.72 0.36
C PHE A 74 -10.03 -2.13 -0.98
N LEU A 75 -9.73 -3.33 -1.50
CA LEU A 75 -10.33 -3.85 -2.72
C LEU A 75 -11.86 -3.99 -2.58
N SER A 76 -12.34 -4.50 -1.43
CA SER A 76 -13.78 -4.56 -1.14
C SER A 76 -14.40 -3.16 -1.17
N PHE A 77 -13.80 -2.21 -0.45
CA PHE A 77 -14.25 -0.82 -0.49
C PHE A 77 -14.32 -0.27 -1.91
N VAL A 78 -13.26 -0.44 -2.71
CA VAL A 78 -13.20 0.00 -4.10
C VAL A 78 -14.34 -0.61 -4.92
N ASP A 79 -14.62 -1.91 -4.76
CA ASP A 79 -15.71 -2.58 -5.48
C ASP A 79 -17.10 -2.09 -5.03
N ASP A 80 -17.29 -1.82 -3.73
CA ASP A 80 -18.55 -1.30 -3.17
C ASP A 80 -18.89 0.11 -3.70
N GLN A 81 -17.88 0.93 -4.03
CA GLN A 81 -18.09 2.26 -4.61
C GLN A 81 -18.80 2.23 -5.97
N ARG A 82 -18.87 1.08 -6.64
CA ARG A 82 -19.65 0.92 -7.90
C ARG A 82 -21.15 1.16 -7.70
N ALA A 83 -21.66 1.00 -6.47
CA ALA A 83 -23.08 1.23 -6.18
C ALA A 83 -23.45 2.72 -6.17
N GLY A 84 -22.49 3.61 -5.91
CA GLY A 84 -22.73 5.05 -5.76
C GLY A 84 -22.17 5.94 -6.87
N LEU A 85 -21.28 5.41 -7.73
CA LEU A 85 -20.61 6.17 -8.78
C LEU A 85 -21.03 5.69 -10.18
N SER A 86 -20.97 6.59 -11.17
CA SER A 86 -21.05 6.18 -12.57
C SER A 86 -19.86 5.28 -12.92
N ALA A 87 -20.01 4.44 -13.95
CA ALA A 87 -18.91 3.58 -14.40
C ALA A 87 -17.65 4.38 -14.77
N ALA A 88 -17.82 5.56 -15.38
CA ALA A 88 -16.73 6.45 -15.76
C ALA A 88 -16.03 7.06 -14.53
N ASP A 89 -16.78 7.59 -13.58
CA ASP A 89 -16.21 8.21 -12.37
C ASP A 89 -15.51 7.16 -11.50
N TRP A 90 -16.12 5.99 -11.37
CA TRP A 90 -15.52 4.86 -10.66
C TRP A 90 -14.21 4.44 -11.31
N ALA A 91 -14.18 4.30 -12.64
CA ALA A 91 -12.97 3.91 -13.37
C ALA A 91 -11.86 4.96 -13.25
N ALA A 92 -12.21 6.25 -13.37
CA ALA A 92 -11.28 7.35 -13.23
C ALA A 92 -10.67 7.41 -11.81
N LYS A 93 -11.47 7.15 -10.77
CA LYS A 93 -11.01 7.23 -9.37
C LYS A 93 -10.27 5.98 -8.89
N PHE A 94 -10.76 4.78 -9.24
CA PHE A 94 -10.33 3.53 -8.63
C PHE A 94 -9.83 2.46 -9.61
N GLY A 95 -10.09 2.60 -10.91
CA GLY A 95 -9.80 1.57 -11.91
C GLY A 95 -8.34 1.12 -11.87
N HIS A 96 -7.41 2.07 -11.92
CA HIS A 96 -5.97 1.79 -11.87
C HIS A 96 -5.54 1.05 -10.60
N ALA A 97 -5.95 1.54 -9.43
CA ALA A 97 -5.61 0.91 -8.15
C ALA A 97 -6.18 -0.52 -8.05
N ARG A 98 -7.42 -0.72 -8.50
CA ARG A 98 -8.04 -2.05 -8.55
C ARG A 98 -7.29 -3.00 -9.46
N ASP A 99 -6.95 -2.56 -10.68
CA ASP A 99 -6.23 -3.38 -11.65
C ASP A 99 -4.84 -3.74 -11.14
N ARG A 100 -4.14 -2.79 -10.52
CA ARG A 100 -2.87 -3.04 -9.85
C ARG A 100 -3.00 -4.13 -8.78
N ILE A 101 -4.06 -4.10 -7.96
CA ILE A 101 -4.30 -5.13 -6.95
C ILE A 101 -4.62 -6.48 -7.57
N VAL A 102 -5.61 -6.54 -8.47
CA VAL A 102 -6.17 -7.80 -8.98
C VAL A 102 -5.23 -8.48 -9.97
N GLN A 103 -4.58 -7.70 -10.85
CA GLN A 103 -3.80 -8.24 -11.96
C GLN A 103 -2.33 -8.46 -11.64
N GLN A 104 -1.81 -7.80 -10.59
CA GLN A 104 -0.37 -7.81 -10.33
C GLN A 104 -0.02 -8.16 -8.88
N ILE A 105 -0.71 -7.58 -7.90
CA ILE A 105 -0.37 -7.81 -6.49
C ILE A 105 -0.86 -9.18 -6.02
N LEU A 106 -2.16 -9.47 -6.12
CA LEU A 106 -2.71 -10.75 -5.63
C LEU A 106 -2.09 -11.97 -6.34
N PRO A 107 -1.86 -11.98 -7.67
CA PRO A 107 -1.23 -13.10 -8.34
C PRO A 107 0.25 -13.32 -7.98
N ALA A 108 0.92 -12.36 -7.33
CA ALA A 108 2.28 -12.52 -6.85
C ALA A 108 2.38 -13.35 -5.54
N PHE A 109 1.25 -13.70 -4.93
CA PHE A 109 1.17 -14.53 -3.73
C PHE A 109 0.60 -15.91 -4.05
N GLY A 110 0.93 -16.91 -3.23
CA GLY A 110 0.28 -18.21 -3.30
C GLY A 110 -1.22 -18.12 -2.95
N ASP A 111 -2.04 -18.91 -3.64
CA ASP A 111 -3.49 -18.92 -3.45
C ASP A 111 -3.90 -19.20 -1.99
N ASP A 112 -3.15 -20.05 -1.29
CA ASP A 112 -3.39 -20.38 0.11
C ASP A 112 -3.13 -19.19 1.04
N VAL A 113 -2.12 -18.38 0.74
CA VAL A 113 -1.81 -17.15 1.49
C VAL A 113 -2.93 -16.12 1.30
N VAL A 114 -3.40 -15.95 0.06
CA VAL A 114 -4.52 -15.04 -0.24
C VAL A 114 -5.81 -15.53 0.42
N ALA A 115 -6.10 -16.83 0.35
CA ALA A 115 -7.28 -17.42 0.98
C ALA A 115 -7.27 -17.23 2.50
N ARG A 116 -6.13 -17.45 3.18
CA ARG A 116 -5.99 -17.17 4.62
C ARG A 116 -6.24 -15.72 4.95
N ALA A 117 -5.69 -14.79 4.16
CA ALA A 117 -5.92 -13.36 4.35
C ALA A 117 -7.41 -12.98 4.18
N ARG A 118 -8.12 -13.60 3.23
CA ARG A 118 -9.58 -13.41 3.07
C ARG A 118 -10.36 -13.89 4.29
N VAL A 119 -10.01 -15.06 4.84
CA VAL A 119 -10.62 -15.59 6.07
C VAL A 119 -10.39 -14.63 7.24
N GLN A 120 -9.17 -14.10 7.38
CA GLN A 120 -8.84 -13.13 8.41
C GLN A 120 -9.70 -11.86 8.29
N VAL A 121 -9.82 -11.29 7.09
CA VAL A 121 -10.66 -10.09 6.86
C VAL A 121 -12.13 -10.34 7.16
N ALA A 122 -12.65 -11.53 6.85
CA ALA A 122 -14.03 -11.88 7.13
C ALA A 122 -14.30 -12.06 8.65
N ALA A 123 -13.33 -12.59 9.39
CA ALA A 123 -13.44 -12.76 10.84
C ALA A 123 -13.25 -11.43 11.59
N GLU A 124 -12.28 -10.63 11.16
CA GLU A 124 -11.88 -9.37 11.77
C GLU A 124 -11.63 -8.32 10.67
N PRO A 125 -12.68 -7.60 10.24
CA PRO A 125 -12.53 -6.56 9.23
C PRO A 125 -11.56 -5.48 9.75
N PRO A 126 -10.44 -5.21 9.07
CA PRO A 126 -9.53 -4.18 9.51
C PRO A 126 -10.25 -2.82 9.45
N THR A 127 -9.99 -1.94 10.40
CA THR A 127 -10.49 -0.57 10.33
C THR A 127 -9.86 0.10 9.10
N VAL A 128 -10.65 0.24 8.04
CA VAL A 128 -10.24 0.95 6.83
C VAL A 128 -10.31 2.44 7.14
N TYR A 129 -9.18 3.04 7.52
CA TYR A 129 -9.10 4.49 7.58
C TYR A 129 -9.08 5.04 6.15
N LEU A 130 -10.27 5.39 5.67
CA LEU A 130 -10.45 6.05 4.38
C LEU A 130 -10.24 7.56 4.58
N PRO A 131 -9.20 8.15 3.98
CA PRO A 131 -9.00 9.58 4.04
C PRO A 131 -10.14 10.30 3.28
N PRO A 132 -10.40 11.59 3.56
CA PRO A 132 -11.51 12.32 2.96
C PRO A 132 -11.55 12.26 1.43
N GLU A 133 -10.39 12.23 0.76
CA GLU A 133 -10.26 12.16 -0.70
C GLU A 133 -10.75 10.81 -1.26
N ALA A 134 -10.75 9.77 -0.43
CA ALA A 134 -11.30 8.46 -0.75
C ALA A 134 -12.83 8.44 -0.70
N ARG A 135 -13.42 9.31 0.12
CA ARG A 135 -14.87 9.42 0.28
C ARG A 135 -15.48 9.98 -1.00
N ALA A 136 -16.67 9.51 -1.34
CA ALA A 136 -17.41 9.96 -2.52
C ALA A 136 -17.75 11.45 -2.42
#